data_AF-Q11LV2-F1
#
_entry.id   AF-Q11LV2-F1
#
_cell.length_a   1.000
_cell.length_b   1.000
_cell.length_c   1.000
_cell.angle_alpha   90.00
_cell.angle_beta   90.00
_cell.angle_gamma   90.00
#
_symmetry.space_group_name_H-M   'P 1'
#
loop_
_entity.id
_entity.type
_entity.pdbx_description
1 polymer ?
#
loop_
_entity_poly.entity_id
_entity_poly.type
_entity_poly.pdbx_seq_one_letter_code
_entity_poly.pdbx_strand_id
1 'polypeptide(L)'
;MNAKDKIRAAKAISIMLNSFPLQHGTDAEVQLASFLECIDQFSPEAVEETCLRYRRGEIVGHDARFAPSTAQFTQSVKERQSHLDWLNASRIAPERQIPKPYSPRVSKEKMQAFTDALHGRRSWESLSEEFGIPVRDVD
;
A
#
# COMPACT_ATOMS: atom_id res chain seq x y z
N MET A 1 -16.01 17.26 6.28
CA MET A 1 -14.62 17.65 6.63
C MET A 1 -14.55 18.62 7.82
N ASN A 2 -13.44 18.70 8.59
CA ASN A 2 -13.30 19.72 9.66
C ASN A 2 -12.89 21.10 9.09
N ALA A 3 -12.99 22.19 9.88
CA ALA A 3 -12.73 23.56 9.41
C ALA A 3 -11.31 23.76 8.85
N LYS A 4 -10.30 23.20 9.51
CA LYS A 4 -8.90 23.24 9.02
C LYS A 4 -8.74 22.51 7.68
N ASP A 5 -9.45 21.41 7.51
CA ASP A 5 -9.42 20.62 6.28
C ASP A 5 -10.11 21.35 5.14
N LYS A 6 -11.21 22.08 5.43
CA LYS A 6 -11.89 22.94 4.44
C LYS A 6 -10.97 24.03 3.92
N ILE A 7 -10.20 24.67 4.80
CA ILE A 7 -9.21 25.67 4.40
C ILE A 7 -8.11 25.06 3.50
N ARG A 8 -7.65 23.85 3.84
CA ARG A 8 -6.66 23.11 3.04
C ARG A 8 -7.18 22.77 1.64
N ALA A 9 -8.37 22.16 1.57
CA ALA A 9 -9.03 21.83 0.31
C ALA A 9 -9.30 23.07 -0.55
N ALA A 10 -9.82 24.14 0.07
CA ALA A 10 -10.08 25.41 -0.60
C ALA A 10 -8.79 25.96 -1.23
N LYS A 11 -7.70 26.00 -0.46
CA LYS A 11 -6.39 26.45 -0.96
C LYS A 11 -5.91 25.60 -2.14
N ALA A 12 -6.04 24.28 -2.06
CA ALA A 12 -5.63 23.37 -3.15
C ALA A 12 -6.44 23.60 -4.44
N ILE A 13 -7.76 23.76 -4.31
CA ILE A 13 -8.67 24.03 -5.43
C ILE A 13 -8.36 25.39 -6.04
N SER A 14 -8.17 26.44 -5.23
CA SER A 14 -7.79 27.77 -5.73
C SER A 14 -6.49 27.72 -6.51
N ILE A 15 -5.46 27.01 -6.03
CA ILE A 15 -4.19 26.85 -6.76
C ILE A 15 -4.41 26.11 -8.08
N MET A 16 -5.25 25.07 -8.07
CA MET A 16 -5.59 24.30 -9.26
C MET A 16 -6.30 25.17 -10.30
N LEU A 17 -7.35 25.90 -9.93
CA LEU A 17 -8.10 26.77 -10.82
C LEU A 17 -7.20 27.84 -11.47
N ASN A 18 -6.32 28.46 -10.68
CA ASN A 18 -5.34 29.45 -11.19
C ASN A 18 -4.25 28.85 -12.10
N SER A 19 -4.17 27.52 -12.24
CA SER A 19 -3.17 26.88 -13.11
C SER A 19 -3.66 26.74 -14.57
N PHE A 20 -4.93 27.05 -14.86
CA PHE A 20 -5.50 26.89 -16.21
C PHE A 20 -5.51 28.23 -16.98
N PRO A 21 -5.05 28.26 -18.23
CA PRO A 21 -4.93 29.50 -19.01
C PRO A 21 -6.27 30.06 -19.52
N LEU A 22 -7.29 29.20 -19.69
CA LEU A 22 -8.61 29.60 -20.19
C LEU A 22 -9.67 29.43 -19.09
N GLN A 23 -9.79 30.44 -18.23
CA GLN A 23 -10.89 30.55 -17.27
C GLN A 23 -11.85 31.67 -17.73
N HIS A 24 -13.08 31.32 -18.08
CA HIS A 24 -14.09 32.29 -18.51
C HIS A 24 -14.93 32.79 -17.33
N GLY A 25 -14.87 34.10 -17.06
CA GLY A 25 -15.94 34.97 -16.52
C GLY A 25 -16.76 34.54 -15.30
N THR A 26 -16.41 33.45 -14.64
CA THR A 26 -17.16 32.90 -13.51
C THR A 26 -16.63 33.53 -12.22
N ASP A 27 -17.52 33.89 -11.31
CA ASP A 27 -17.14 34.35 -9.98
C ASP A 27 -16.32 33.26 -9.27
N ALA A 28 -15.07 33.58 -8.96
CA ALA A 28 -14.11 32.64 -8.38
C ALA A 28 -14.57 32.10 -7.02
N GLU A 29 -15.29 32.91 -6.22
CA GLU A 29 -15.82 32.50 -4.92
C GLU A 29 -16.98 31.52 -5.09
N VAL A 30 -17.89 31.79 -6.03
CA VAL A 30 -19.01 30.90 -6.35
C VAL A 30 -18.49 29.58 -6.93
N GLN A 31 -17.49 29.64 -7.80
CA GLN A 31 -16.85 28.45 -8.35
C GLN A 31 -16.21 27.64 -7.22
N LEU A 32 -15.39 28.25 -6.36
CA LEU A 32 -14.76 27.56 -5.24
C LEU A 32 -15.79 26.92 -4.29
N ALA A 33 -16.85 27.64 -3.95
CA ALA A 33 -17.94 27.14 -3.10
C ALA A 33 -18.60 25.89 -3.70
N SER A 34 -18.89 25.90 -5.01
CA SER A 34 -19.51 24.76 -5.68
C SER A 34 -18.65 23.49 -5.64
N PHE A 35 -17.33 23.63 -5.77
CA PHE A 35 -16.39 22.50 -5.64
C PHE A 35 -16.36 21.98 -4.20
N LEU A 36 -16.30 22.87 -3.22
CA LEU A 36 -16.25 22.52 -1.79
C LEU A 36 -17.51 21.79 -1.33
N GLU A 37 -18.68 22.20 -1.81
CA GLU A 37 -19.96 21.55 -1.48
C GLU A 37 -19.99 20.10 -1.96
N CYS A 38 -19.51 19.84 -3.19
CA CYS A 38 -19.55 18.53 -3.81
C CYS A 38 -18.54 17.52 -3.23
N ILE A 39 -17.57 17.98 -2.41
CA ILE A 39 -16.48 17.15 -1.89
C ILE A 39 -16.44 17.05 -0.36
N ASP A 40 -17.40 17.60 0.37
CA ASP A 40 -17.36 17.65 1.85
C ASP A 40 -17.31 16.26 2.50
N GLN A 41 -17.79 15.22 1.80
CA GLN A 41 -17.71 13.83 2.24
C GLN A 41 -16.35 13.14 2.03
N PHE A 42 -15.41 13.74 1.31
CA PHE A 42 -14.10 13.12 1.02
C PHE A 42 -12.98 13.64 1.94
N SER A 43 -11.88 12.90 1.99
CA SER A 43 -10.70 13.32 2.75
C SER A 43 -9.99 14.51 2.08
N PRO A 44 -9.37 15.43 2.85
CA PRO A 44 -8.60 16.52 2.28
C PRO A 44 -7.39 16.03 1.47
N GLU A 45 -6.82 14.88 1.83
CA GLU A 45 -5.70 14.25 1.11
C GLU A 45 -6.12 13.84 -0.30
N ALA A 46 -7.27 13.19 -0.46
CA ALA A 46 -7.80 12.83 -1.78
C ALA A 46 -8.04 14.06 -2.67
N VAL A 47 -8.52 15.16 -2.07
CA VAL A 47 -8.75 16.43 -2.77
C VAL A 47 -7.44 17.07 -3.21
N GLU A 48 -6.45 17.17 -2.31
CA GLU A 48 -5.13 17.74 -2.60
C GLU A 48 -4.40 16.97 -3.70
N GLU A 49 -4.40 15.63 -3.63
CA GLU A 49 -3.79 14.79 -4.65
C GLU A 49 -4.52 14.93 -5.99
N THR A 50 -5.85 14.99 -6.00
CA THR A 50 -6.61 15.20 -7.23
C THR A 50 -6.29 16.54 -7.88
N CYS A 51 -6.22 17.62 -7.08
CA CYS A 51 -5.81 18.94 -7.56
C CYS A 51 -4.42 18.91 -8.21
N LEU A 52 -3.47 18.19 -7.59
CA LEU A 52 -2.12 18.02 -8.12
C LEU A 52 -2.13 17.28 -9.47
N ARG A 53 -2.91 16.21 -9.60
CA ARG A 53 -3.01 15.40 -10.82
C ARG A 53 -3.58 16.20 -11.99
N TYR A 54 -4.59 17.03 -11.74
CA TYR A 54 -5.12 17.96 -12.74
C TYR A 54 -4.05 18.94 -13.24
N ARG A 55 -3.32 19.57 -12.31
CA ARG A 55 -2.24 20.50 -12.64
C ARG A 55 -1.09 19.85 -13.42
N ARG A 56 -0.85 18.55 -13.20
CA ARG A 56 0.18 17.77 -13.90
C ARG A 56 -0.30 17.16 -15.22
N GLY A 57 -1.59 17.26 -15.55
CA GLY A 57 -2.15 16.61 -16.74
C GLY A 57 -2.19 15.08 -16.63
N GLU A 58 -2.22 14.52 -15.43
CA GLU A 58 -2.25 13.07 -15.19
C GLU A 58 -3.66 12.46 -15.29
N ILE A 59 -4.70 13.30 -15.47
CA ILE A 59 -6.08 12.87 -15.61
C ILE A 59 -6.37 12.52 -17.07
N VAL A 60 -6.59 11.23 -17.33
CA VAL A 60 -6.86 10.71 -18.67
C VAL A 60 -8.12 11.34 -19.24
N GLY A 61 -8.04 11.83 -20.49
CA GLY A 61 -9.18 12.42 -21.20
C GLY A 61 -9.55 13.85 -20.78
N HIS A 62 -8.78 14.47 -19.88
CA HIS A 62 -8.95 15.88 -19.53
C HIS A 62 -8.08 16.77 -20.41
N ASP A 63 -8.67 17.83 -20.96
CA ASP A 63 -7.94 18.86 -21.71
C ASP A 63 -7.33 19.88 -20.73
N ALA A 64 -6.00 19.86 -20.60
CA ALA A 64 -5.25 20.73 -19.69
C ALA A 64 -5.38 22.24 -19.98
N ARG A 65 -6.03 22.64 -21.08
CA ARG A 65 -6.32 24.05 -21.39
C ARG A 65 -7.47 24.60 -20.56
N PHE A 66 -8.37 23.75 -20.07
CA PHE A 66 -9.60 24.15 -19.40
C PHE A 66 -9.65 23.62 -17.96
N ALA A 67 -10.22 24.40 -17.05
CA ALA A 67 -10.50 23.89 -15.71
C ALA A 67 -11.51 22.73 -15.75
N PRO A 68 -11.39 21.71 -14.88
CA PRO A 68 -12.37 20.64 -14.82
C PRO A 68 -13.75 21.16 -14.41
N SER A 69 -14.82 20.47 -14.81
CA SER A 69 -16.14 20.72 -14.23
C SER A 69 -16.20 20.18 -12.79
N THR A 70 -17.15 20.68 -11.99
CA THR A 70 -17.41 20.16 -10.63
C THR A 70 -17.65 18.64 -10.66
N ALA A 71 -18.43 18.15 -11.63
CA ALA A 71 -18.70 16.72 -11.78
C ALA A 71 -17.43 15.90 -12.10
N GLN A 72 -16.59 16.37 -13.04
CA GLN A 72 -15.33 15.71 -13.38
C GLN A 72 -14.38 15.67 -12.18
N PHE A 73 -14.30 16.78 -11.46
CA PHE A 73 -13.48 16.88 -10.27
C PHE A 73 -13.94 15.93 -9.17
N THR A 74 -15.23 15.94 -8.82
CA THR A 74 -15.81 15.07 -7.80
C THR A 74 -15.61 13.59 -8.13
N GLN A 75 -15.77 13.20 -9.40
CA GLN A 75 -15.51 11.83 -9.84
C GLN A 75 -14.04 11.44 -9.63
N SER A 76 -13.10 12.32 -9.98
CA SER A 76 -11.67 12.08 -9.78
C SER A 76 -11.30 12.00 -8.29
N VAL A 77 -11.90 12.84 -7.44
CA VAL A 77 -11.71 12.79 -5.98
C VAL A 77 -12.24 11.48 -5.41
N LYS A 78 -13.40 11.01 -5.87
CA LYS A 78 -13.97 9.72 -5.45
C LYS A 78 -13.06 8.55 -5.81
N GLU A 79 -12.54 8.52 -7.03
CA GLU A 79 -11.58 7.51 -7.47
C GLU A 79 -10.31 7.55 -6.62
N ARG A 80 -9.83 8.76 -6.31
CA ARG A 80 -8.62 8.91 -5.50
C ARG A 80 -8.83 8.51 -4.04
N GLN A 81 -9.97 8.86 -3.45
CA GLN A 81 -10.38 8.40 -2.13
C GLN A 81 -10.39 6.87 -2.07
N SER A 82 -11.03 6.22 -3.06
CA SER A 82 -11.09 4.76 -3.13
C SER A 82 -9.71 4.12 -3.17
N HIS A 83 -8.77 4.73 -3.91
CA HIS A 83 -7.38 4.27 -3.95
C HIS A 83 -6.64 4.46 -2.62
N LEU A 84 -6.83 5.59 -1.95
CA LEU A 84 -6.23 5.85 -0.62
C LEU A 84 -6.80 4.90 0.43
N ASP A 85 -8.10 4.63 0.40
CA ASP A 85 -8.76 3.67 1.30
C ASP A 85 -8.19 2.26 1.11
N TRP A 86 -7.99 1.83 -0.15
CA TRP A 86 -7.35 0.55 -0.47
C TRP A 86 -5.90 0.46 0.04
N LEU A 87 -5.11 1.52 -0.14
CA LEU A 87 -3.73 1.58 0.37
C LEU A 87 -3.70 1.50 1.90
N ASN A 88 -4.59 2.21 2.57
CA ASN A 88 -4.66 2.21 4.03
C ASN A 88 -5.16 0.87 4.58
N ALA A 89 -6.13 0.22 3.93
CA ALA A 89 -6.57 -1.12 4.30
C ALA A 89 -5.46 -2.17 4.14
N SER A 90 -4.66 -2.06 3.07
CA SER A 90 -3.55 -2.99 2.80
C SER A 90 -2.41 -2.89 3.81
N ARG A 91 -2.30 -1.77 4.55
CA ARG A 91 -1.30 -1.58 5.60
C ARG A 91 -1.66 -2.26 6.94
N ILE A 92 -2.89 -2.74 7.13
CA ILE A 92 -3.42 -3.16 8.44
C ILE A 92 -3.20 -4.65 8.78
N ALA A 93 -2.53 -5.44 7.94
CA ALA A 93 -2.07 -6.77 8.37
C ALA A 93 -0.59 -6.71 8.79
N PRO A 94 -0.24 -6.49 10.07
CA PRO A 94 1.01 -7.07 10.53
C PRO A 94 0.86 -8.57 10.30
N GLU A 95 1.69 -9.14 9.42
CA GLU A 95 1.92 -10.57 9.37
C GLU A 95 2.02 -11.02 10.83
N ARG A 96 1.00 -11.74 11.34
CA ARG A 96 1.16 -12.44 12.62
C ARG A 96 2.42 -13.24 12.39
N GLN A 97 3.51 -12.87 13.06
CA GLN A 97 4.73 -13.64 13.01
C GLN A 97 4.34 -15.02 13.52
N ILE A 98 4.02 -15.92 12.60
CA ILE A 98 3.92 -17.33 12.92
C ILE A 98 5.36 -17.62 13.34
N PRO A 99 5.61 -17.91 14.63
CA PRO A 99 6.96 -18.16 15.08
C PRO A 99 7.51 -19.24 14.14
N LYS A 100 8.61 -18.92 13.44
CA LYS A 100 9.23 -19.87 12.50
C LYS A 100 9.36 -21.20 13.25
N PRO A 101 8.80 -22.31 12.73
CA PRO A 101 8.90 -23.58 13.42
C PRO A 101 10.38 -23.85 13.69
N TYR A 102 10.70 -24.02 14.97
CA TYR A 102 12.06 -24.25 15.42
C TYR A 102 12.58 -25.51 14.73
N SER A 103 13.36 -25.35 13.66
CA SER A 103 14.11 -26.46 13.08
C SER A 103 15.25 -26.75 14.05
N PRO A 104 15.26 -27.90 14.76
CA PRO A 104 16.39 -28.25 15.60
C PRO A 104 17.64 -28.27 14.71
N ARG A 105 18.61 -27.41 15.01
CA ARG A 105 19.89 -27.40 14.29
C ARG A 105 20.60 -28.71 14.60
N VAL A 106 20.54 -29.67 13.69
CA VAL A 106 21.38 -30.87 13.76
C VAL A 106 22.82 -30.41 13.55
N SER A 107 23.72 -30.80 14.46
CA SER A 107 25.14 -30.47 14.34
C SER A 107 25.74 -31.10 13.08
N LYS A 108 26.80 -30.48 12.53
CA LYS A 108 27.50 -31.00 11.34
C LYS A 108 28.01 -32.43 11.56
N GLU A 109 28.48 -32.71 12.78
CA GLU A 109 28.96 -34.03 13.20
C GLU A 109 27.86 -35.08 13.11
N LYS A 110 26.66 -34.80 13.61
CA LYS A 110 25.52 -35.72 13.51
C LYS A 110 25.12 -36.00 12.04
N MET A 111 25.17 -34.98 11.18
CA MET A 111 24.91 -35.16 9.74
C MET A 111 25.98 -36.00 9.05
N GLN A 112 27.26 -35.79 9.36
CA GLN A 112 28.36 -36.59 8.81
C GLN A 112 28.23 -38.05 9.26
N ALA A 113 28.01 -38.27 10.55
CA ALA A 113 27.87 -39.61 11.10
C ALA A 113 26.67 -40.37 10.50
N PHE A 114 25.53 -39.70 10.30
CA PHE A 114 24.38 -40.25 9.58
C PHE A 114 24.71 -40.62 8.12
N THR A 115 25.46 -39.75 7.44
CA THR A 115 25.90 -39.98 6.05
C THR A 115 26.84 -41.19 5.96
N ASP A 116 27.73 -41.37 6.95
CA ASP A 116 28.65 -42.51 7.00
C ASP A 116 27.95 -43.84 7.26
N ALA A 117 26.87 -43.85 8.05
CA ALA A 117 26.07 -45.06 8.21
C ALA A 117 25.24 -45.41 6.97
N LEU A 118 24.71 -44.41 6.25
CA LEU A 118 24.05 -44.65 4.95
C LEU A 118 25.00 -45.28 3.92
N HIS A 119 26.28 -44.93 3.96
CA HIS A 119 27.30 -45.50 3.09
C HIS A 119 27.93 -46.79 3.63
N GLY A 120 27.44 -47.34 4.73
CA GLY A 120 27.95 -48.57 5.34
C GLY A 120 29.37 -48.44 5.92
N ARG A 121 29.90 -47.23 6.04
CA ARG A 121 31.23 -46.95 6.63
C ARG A 121 31.19 -46.97 8.16
N ARG A 122 29.99 -46.95 8.74
CA ARG A 122 29.74 -46.89 10.18
C ARG A 122 28.46 -47.66 10.53
N SER A 123 28.44 -48.38 11.66
CA SER A 123 27.24 -49.11 12.09
C SER A 123 26.21 -48.17 12.73
N TRP A 124 24.91 -48.46 12.53
CA TRP A 124 23.82 -47.70 13.13
C TRP A 124 23.81 -47.76 14.66
N GLU A 125 24.29 -48.87 15.24
CA GLU A 125 24.46 -49.05 16.69
C GLU A 125 25.46 -48.02 17.23
N SER A 126 26.60 -47.83 16.55
CA SER A 126 27.62 -46.85 16.96
C SER A 126 27.15 -45.40 16.87
N LEU A 127 26.15 -45.10 16.03
CA LEU A 127 25.53 -43.77 15.95
C LEU A 127 24.55 -43.54 17.09
N SER A 128 23.86 -44.59 17.50
CA SER A 128 22.88 -44.53 18.58
C SER A 128 23.55 -44.29 19.94
N GLU A 129 24.69 -44.93 20.18
CA GLU A 129 25.47 -44.73 21.42
C GLU A 129 26.09 -43.33 21.50
N GLU A 130 26.65 -42.82 20.39
CA GLU A 130 27.38 -41.55 20.39
C GLU A 130 26.47 -40.31 20.31
N PHE A 131 25.37 -40.38 19.55
CA PHE A 131 24.54 -39.22 19.25
C PHE A 131 23.09 -39.35 19.71
N GLY A 132 22.72 -40.47 20.36
CA GLY A 132 21.37 -40.76 20.83
C GLY A 132 20.36 -40.89 19.68
N ILE A 133 20.81 -41.28 18.49
CA ILE A 133 19.96 -41.43 17.31
C ILE A 133 19.25 -42.79 17.39
N PRO A 134 17.90 -42.85 17.35
CA PRO A 134 17.21 -44.13 17.43
C PRO A 134 17.56 -44.99 16.22
N VAL A 135 18.05 -46.21 16.46
CA VAL A 135 18.17 -47.23 15.42
C VAL A 135 16.75 -47.63 15.04
N ARG A 136 16.34 -47.28 13.82
CA ARG A 136 15.17 -47.93 13.22
C ARG A 136 15.70 -49.21 12.60
N ASP A 137 15.22 -50.35 13.10
CA ASP A 137 15.29 -51.61 12.37
C ASP A 137 14.66 -51.37 10.99
N VAL A 138 15.49 -51.43 9.97
CA VAL A 138 15.03 -51.47 8.58
C VAL A 138 15.02 -52.95 8.23
N ASP A 139 13.84 -53.56 8.33
CA ASP A 139 13.55 -54.90 7.78
C ASP A 139 13.92 -55.01 6.29
#